data_AF-A0A2N2JMU2-F1
#
_entry.id   AF-A0A2N2JMU2-F1
#
_cell.length_a   1.000
_cell.length_b   1.000
_cell.length_c   1.000
_cell.angle_alpha   90.00
_cell.angle_beta   90.00
_cell.angle_gamma   90.00
#
_symmetry.space_group_name_H-M   'P 1'
#
loop_
_entity.id
_entity.type
_entity.pdbx_description
1 polymer ?
#
loop_
_entity_poly.entity_id
_entity_poly.type
_entity_poly.pdbx_seq_one_letter_code
_entity_poly.pdbx_strand_id
1 'polypeptide(L)'
;MEGTHEVRVGYTPVAGTILLILALLNIVLGVMAHSAVSTGLGALFIVMAILQLTMPYFVLTEGELQLRNLFGMTVKRYAFDDLSQFEIAEEGKRIFLTTPNGDRKRVRVTRWISQRGAWERFITALNARAFD
;
A
#
# COMPACT_ATOMS: atom_id res chain seq x y z
N MET A 1 19.99 -17.91 8.83
CA MET A 1 19.39 -16.77 8.10
C MET A 1 17.94 -16.74 8.54
N GLU A 2 17.66 -16.12 9.69
CA GLU A 2 16.30 -15.92 10.19
C GLU A 2 15.51 -15.17 9.13
N GLY A 3 14.40 -15.77 8.67
CA GLY A 3 13.49 -15.11 7.77
C GLY A 3 12.79 -14.01 8.54
N THR A 4 13.29 -12.78 8.47
CA THR A 4 12.59 -11.59 8.96
C THR A 4 11.17 -11.64 8.43
N HIS A 5 10.20 -11.83 9.32
CA HIS A 5 8.82 -12.05 8.92
C HIS A 5 8.20 -10.73 8.45
N GLU A 6 8.40 -10.40 7.18
CA GLU A 6 7.91 -9.15 6.60
C GLU A 6 6.56 -9.35 5.92
N VAL A 7 5.52 -8.64 6.38
CA VAL A 7 4.21 -8.63 5.72
C VAL A 7 4.11 -7.40 4.81
N ARG A 8 4.19 -7.64 3.50
CA ARG A 8 4.06 -6.61 2.46
C ARG A 8 2.60 -6.51 1.99
N VAL A 9 2.05 -5.31 2.02
CA VAL A 9 0.68 -5.04 1.53
C VAL A 9 0.77 -4.08 0.35
N GLY A 10 0.39 -4.56 -0.83
CA GLY A 10 0.34 -3.78 -2.07
C GLY A 10 -0.92 -2.92 -2.21
N TYR A 11 -0.92 -2.07 -3.23
CA TYR A 11 -2.11 -1.35 -3.65
C TYR A 11 -3.17 -2.28 -4.26
N THR A 12 -4.41 -1.83 -4.32
CA THR A 12 -5.47 -2.56 -5.02
C THR A 12 -5.15 -2.69 -6.52
N PRO A 13 -5.17 -3.92 -7.08
CA PRO A 13 -4.87 -4.12 -8.50
C PRO A 13 -5.92 -3.51 -9.42
N VAL A 14 -7.13 -3.25 -8.89
CA VAL A 14 -8.24 -2.64 -9.65
C VAL A 14 -7.84 -1.26 -10.16
N ALA A 15 -7.26 -0.41 -9.32
CA ALA A 15 -6.86 0.94 -9.71
C ALA A 15 -5.71 0.93 -10.73
N GLY A 16 -4.72 0.05 -10.54
CA GLY A 16 -3.64 -0.14 -11.52
C GLY A 16 -4.15 -0.63 -12.87
N THR A 17 -5.14 -1.53 -12.87
CA THR A 17 -5.78 -2.04 -14.11
C THR A 17 -6.56 -0.94 -14.82
N ILE A 18 -7.33 -0.13 -14.08
CA ILE A 18 -8.06 1.01 -14.66
C ILE A 18 -7.08 2.01 -15.28
N LEU A 19 -5.99 2.34 -14.59
CA LEU A 19 -4.95 3.23 -15.13
C LEU A 19 -4.33 2.66 -16.41
N LEU A 20 -4.07 1.35 -16.46
CA LEU A 20 -3.54 0.70 -17.66
C LEU A 20 -4.49 0.80 -18.84
N ILE A 21 -5.80 0.60 -18.63
CA ILE A 21 -6.81 0.76 -19.69
C ILE A 21 -6.84 2.20 -20.19
N LEU A 22 -6.85 3.19 -19.27
CA LEU A 22 -6.83 4.61 -19.63
C LEU A 22 -5.55 5.00 -20.37
N ALA A 23 -4.42 4.40 -20.00
CA ALA A 23 -3.15 4.59 -20.67
C ALA A 23 -3.21 4.13 -22.12
N LEU A 24 -3.71 2.90 -22.36
CA LEU A 24 -3.87 2.34 -23.70
C LEU A 24 -4.83 3.17 -24.56
N LEU A 25 -5.96 3.60 -24.00
CA LEU A 25 -6.91 4.48 -24.69
C LEU A 25 -6.27 5.81 -25.10
N ASN A 26 -5.49 6.43 -24.20
CA ASN A 26 -4.76 7.67 -24.51
C ASN A 26 -3.72 7.47 -25.61
N ILE A 27 -2.99 6.36 -25.62
CA ILE A 27 -2.02 6.07 -26.68
C ILE A 27 -2.73 5.90 -28.02
N VAL A 28 -3.80 5.09 -28.07
CA VAL A 28 -4.57 4.84 -29.31
C VAL A 28 -5.16 6.15 -29.85
N LEU A 29 -5.84 6.92 -29.00
CA LEU A 29 -6.41 8.21 -29.38
C LEU A 29 -5.33 9.22 -29.79
N GLY A 30 -4.21 9.25 -29.06
CA GLY A 30 -3.06 10.11 -29.35
C GLY A 30 -2.44 9.82 -30.70
N VAL A 31 -2.27 8.54 -31.06
CA VAL A 31 -1.77 8.13 -32.38
C VAL A 31 -2.76 8.49 -33.48
N MET A 32 -4.05 8.19 -33.31
CA MET A 32 -5.08 8.53 -34.30
C MET A 32 -5.20 10.04 -34.53
N ALA A 33 -5.11 10.83 -33.46
CA ALA A 33 -5.18 12.29 -33.51
C ALA A 33 -3.83 12.98 -33.82
N HIS A 34 -2.74 12.22 -34.02
CA HIS A 34 -1.38 12.73 -34.17
C HIS A 34 -0.95 13.68 -33.03
N SER A 35 -1.46 13.45 -31.83
CA SER A 35 -1.18 14.24 -30.63
C SER A 35 -0.07 13.61 -29.81
N ALA A 36 1.11 14.23 -29.86
CA ALA A 36 2.26 13.82 -29.03
C ALA A 36 1.96 13.94 -27.53
N VAL A 37 1.12 14.91 -27.13
CA VAL A 37 0.75 15.12 -25.72
C VAL A 37 -0.07 13.96 -25.17
N SER A 38 -1.09 13.52 -25.91
CA SER A 38 -1.94 12.40 -25.47
C SER A 38 -1.16 11.08 -25.45
N THR A 39 -0.30 10.86 -26.45
CA THR A 39 0.59 9.71 -26.51
C THR A 39 1.58 9.70 -25.32
N GLY A 40 2.17 10.85 -25.00
CA GLY A 40 3.07 11.02 -23.86
C GLY A 40 2.39 10.80 -22.50
N LEU A 41 1.17 11.33 -22.32
CA LEU A 41 0.36 11.07 -21.12
C LEU A 41 0.02 9.59 -20.98
N GLY A 42 -0.30 8.91 -22.08
CA GLY A 42 -0.51 7.47 -22.10
C GLY A 42 0.71 6.70 -21.61
N ALA A 43 1.90 7.02 -22.12
CA ALA A 43 3.15 6.41 -21.65
C ALA A 43 3.40 6.66 -20.15
N LEU A 44 3.14 7.87 -19.66
CA LEU A 44 3.23 8.18 -18.22
C LEU A 44 2.26 7.34 -17.38
N PHE A 45 1.03 7.15 -17.85
CA PHE A 45 0.04 6.32 -17.17
C PHE A 45 0.42 4.83 -17.15
N ILE A 46 1.08 4.32 -18.18
CA ILE A 46 1.66 2.96 -18.15
C ILE A 46 2.66 2.84 -16.99
N VAL A 47 3.58 3.79 -16.88
CA VAL A 47 4.59 3.78 -15.79
C VAL A 47 3.89 3.81 -14.42
N MET A 48 2.90 4.68 -14.23
CA MET A 48 2.15 4.74 -12.97
C MET A 48 1.38 3.45 -12.67
N ALA A 49 0.76 2.84 -13.68
CA ALA A 49 0.04 1.57 -13.52
C ALA A 49 1.00 0.45 -13.08
N ILE A 50 2.17 0.35 -13.72
CA ILE A 50 3.20 -0.63 -13.33
C ILE A 50 3.63 -0.40 -11.89
N LEU A 51 3.98 0.85 -11.52
CA LEU A 51 4.39 1.19 -10.17
C LEU A 51 3.31 0.83 -9.14
N GLN A 52 2.04 1.08 -9.44
CA GLN A 52 0.95 0.74 -8.54
C GLN A 52 0.77 -0.79 -8.36
N LEU A 53 1.08 -1.58 -9.39
CA LEU A 53 0.98 -3.03 -9.34
C LEU A 53 2.20 -3.69 -8.67
N THR A 54 3.38 -3.06 -8.73
CA THR A 54 4.62 -3.64 -8.20
C THR A 54 5.01 -3.13 -6.82
N MET A 55 4.67 -1.87 -6.48
CA MET A 55 5.16 -1.26 -5.24
C MET A 55 4.25 -1.60 -4.05
N PRO A 56 4.84 -1.96 -2.88
CA PRO A 56 4.08 -2.13 -1.67
C PRO A 56 3.55 -0.78 -1.18
N TYR A 57 2.30 -0.73 -0.75
CA TYR A 57 1.68 0.44 -0.12
C TYR A 57 2.20 0.62 1.32
N PHE A 58 2.30 -0.46 2.07
CA PHE A 58 2.98 -0.48 3.35
C PHE A 58 3.63 -1.83 3.63
N VAL A 59 4.58 -1.80 4.55
CA VAL A 59 5.37 -2.94 4.97
C VAL A 59 5.33 -3.00 6.48
N LEU A 60 4.93 -4.15 7.02
CA LEU A 60 5.05 -4.48 8.43
C LEU A 60 6.32 -5.31 8.63
N THR A 61 7.18 -4.84 9.52
CA THR A 61 8.38 -5.54 10.01
C THR A 61 8.24 -5.76 11.51
N GLU A 62 9.18 -6.47 12.15
CA GLU A 62 9.11 -6.84 13.57
C GLU A 62 9.08 -5.64 14.55
N GLY A 63 9.58 -4.46 14.17
CA GLY A 63 9.60 -3.28 15.04
C GLY A 63 9.06 -1.98 14.42
N GLU A 64 8.65 -2.03 13.15
CA GLU A 64 8.05 -0.86 12.51
C GLU A 64 7.08 -1.19 11.38
N LEU A 65 6.09 -0.31 11.24
CA LEU A 65 5.21 -0.25 10.09
C LEU A 65 5.65 0.94 9.21
N GLN A 66 6.12 0.62 8.01
CA GLN A 66 6.56 1.61 7.02
C GLN A 66 5.44 1.85 5.99
N LEU A 67 4.97 3.08 5.89
CA LEU A 67 4.14 3.51 4.75
C LEU A 67 5.07 3.95 3.63
N ARG A 68 4.81 3.44 2.42
CA ARG A 68 5.57 3.78 1.23
C ARG A 68 4.70 4.50 0.22
N ASN A 69 5.32 5.32 -0.62
CA ASN A 69 4.66 5.89 -1.79
C ASN A 69 4.80 4.97 -3.02
N LEU A 70 4.20 5.38 -4.13
CA LEU A 70 4.29 4.67 -5.42
C LEU A 70 5.70 4.59 -6.01
N PHE A 71 6.68 5.30 -5.46
CA PHE A 71 8.09 5.19 -5.83
C PHE A 71 8.88 4.28 -4.89
N GLY A 72 8.19 3.61 -3.94
CA GLY A 72 8.82 2.72 -2.96
C GLY A 72 9.52 3.45 -1.81
N MET A 73 9.49 4.78 -1.76
CA MET A 73 10.11 5.56 -0.69
C MET A 73 9.24 5.54 0.57
N THR A 74 9.85 5.34 1.73
CA THR A 74 9.16 5.38 3.02
C THR A 74 8.76 6.82 3.35
N VAL A 75 7.47 7.10 3.32
CA VAL A 75 6.90 8.43 3.64
C VAL A 75 6.63 8.61 5.13
N LYS A 76 6.41 7.49 5.85
CA LYS A 76 6.13 7.53 7.27
C LYS A 76 6.51 6.21 7.93
N ARG A 77 7.07 6.30 9.12
CA ARG A 77 7.39 5.15 9.98
C ARG A 77 6.57 5.22 11.25
N TYR A 78 6.10 4.07 11.69
CA TYR A 78 5.44 3.87 12.96
C TYR A 78 6.22 2.78 13.69
N ALA A 79 7.15 3.19 14.55
CA ALA A 79 7.88 2.26 15.41
C ALA A 79 6.97 1.76 16.52
N PHE A 80 7.10 0.49 16.86
CA PHE A 80 6.37 -0.17 17.92
C PHE A 80 7.26 -1.26 18.53
N ASP A 81 7.05 -1.56 19.80
CA ASP A 81 7.82 -2.59 20.51
C ASP A 81 7.17 -3.96 20.40
N ASP A 82 5.83 -3.97 20.31
CA ASP A 82 5.02 -5.18 20.36
C ASP A 82 3.75 -5.01 19.51
N LEU A 83 3.30 -6.08 18.85
CA LEU A 83 2.10 -6.04 18.01
C LEU A 83 0.82 -5.75 18.81
N SER A 84 0.79 -6.01 20.12
CA SER A 84 -0.31 -5.68 21.03
C SER A 84 -0.57 -4.17 21.16
N GLN A 85 0.41 -3.33 20.78
CA GLN A 85 0.23 -1.87 20.71
C GLN A 85 -0.74 -1.47 19.58
N PHE A 86 -1.03 -2.36 18.62
CA PHE A 86 -2.01 -2.10 17.57
C PHE A 86 -3.42 -2.45 18.02
N GLU A 87 -4.30 -1.44 17.96
CA GLU A 87 -5.73 -1.60 18.17
C GLU A 87 -6.46 -1.54 16.83
N ILE A 88 -7.20 -2.60 16.55
CA ILE A 88 -8.05 -2.69 15.36
C ILE A 88 -9.45 -2.22 15.71
N ALA A 89 -9.84 -1.08 15.14
CA ALA A 89 -11.17 -0.51 15.33
C ALA A 89 -12.04 -0.68 14.07
N GLU A 90 -13.36 -0.62 14.27
CA GLU A 90 -14.37 -0.68 13.19
C GLU A 90 -14.20 -1.91 12.29
N GLU A 91 -14.08 -3.11 12.89
CA GLU A 91 -13.98 -4.39 12.16
C GLU A 91 -12.81 -4.43 11.14
N GLY A 92 -11.63 -3.90 11.50
CA GLY A 92 -10.49 -3.92 10.59
C GLY A 92 -10.50 -2.81 9.55
N LYS A 93 -11.23 -1.72 9.76
CA LYS A 93 -11.20 -0.53 8.88
C LYS A 93 -10.22 0.52 9.34
N ARG A 94 -10.01 0.67 10.64
CA ARG A 94 -9.12 1.68 11.23
C ARG A 94 -8.14 1.00 12.17
N ILE A 95 -6.90 1.47 12.13
CA ILE A 95 -5.82 0.93 12.95
C ILE A 95 -5.21 2.08 13.72
N PHE A 96 -5.12 1.88 15.02
CA PHE A 96 -4.52 2.79 15.95
C PHE A 96 -3.29 2.11 16.56
N LEU A 97 -2.25 2.90 16.78
CA LEU A 97 -1.06 2.48 17.51
C LEU A 97 -1.05 3.26 18.82
N THR A 98 -1.00 2.55 19.94
CA THR A 98 -0.86 3.15 21.27
C THR A 98 0.62 3.13 21.64
N THR A 99 1.21 4.30 21.87
CA THR A 99 2.62 4.39 22.29
C THR A 99 2.76 3.97 23.76
N PRO A 100 3.98 3.61 24.22
CA PRO A 100 4.24 3.33 25.64
C PRO A 100 3.83 4.48 26.58
N ASN A 101 3.82 5.73 26.08
CA ASN A 101 3.41 6.91 26.83
C ASN A 101 1.88 7.07 26.92
N GLY A 102 1.10 6.15 26.34
CA GLY A 102 -0.37 6.18 26.33
C GLY A 102 -0.97 7.02 25.19
N ASP A 103 -0.16 7.59 24.29
CA ASP A 103 -0.68 8.36 23.16
C ASP A 103 -1.25 7.44 22.07
N ARG A 104 -2.50 7.66 21.70
CA ARG A 104 -3.16 6.93 20.62
C ARG A 104 -2.95 7.64 19.29
N LYS A 105 -2.16 7.03 18.39
CA LYS A 105 -1.88 7.57 17.06
C LYS A 105 -2.58 6.77 15.97
N ARG A 106 -3.37 7.44 15.14
CA ARG A 106 -3.98 6.80 13.97
C ARG A 106 -2.92 6.43 12.94
N VAL A 107 -2.89 5.16 12.56
CA VAL A 107 -2.10 4.66 11.45
C VAL A 107 -2.83 5.04 10.16
N ARG A 108 -2.14 5.76 9.26
CA ARG A 108 -2.73 6.27 8.01
C ARG A 108 -2.78 5.18 6.91
N VAL A 109 -3.23 3.99 7.27
CA VAL A 109 -3.49 2.90 6.32
C VAL A 109 -4.98 2.85 6.02
N THR A 110 -5.31 2.62 4.74
CA THR A 110 -6.70 2.57 4.28
C THR A 110 -6.97 1.25 3.58
N ARG A 111 -7.98 0.51 4.07
CA ARG A 111 -8.37 -0.81 3.52
C ARG A 111 -8.68 -0.76 2.03
N TRP A 112 -9.36 0.28 1.55
CA TRP A 112 -9.85 0.36 0.16
C TRP A 112 -8.72 0.53 -0.87
N ILE A 113 -7.61 1.13 -0.44
CA ILE A 113 -6.44 1.34 -1.28
C ILE A 113 -5.54 0.10 -1.26
N SER A 114 -5.72 -0.78 -0.28
CA SER A 114 -4.90 -1.98 -0.06
C SER A 114 -5.45 -3.18 -0.84
N GLN A 115 -4.58 -4.07 -1.28
CA GLN A 115 -5.00 -5.34 -1.85
C GLN A 115 -5.73 -6.19 -0.79
N ARG A 116 -6.98 -6.61 -1.08
CA ARG A 116 -7.87 -7.27 -0.12
C ARG A 116 -7.24 -8.48 0.57
N GLY A 117 -6.64 -9.41 -0.18
CA GLY A 117 -6.02 -10.61 0.41
C GLY A 117 -4.79 -10.29 1.26
N ALA A 118 -4.00 -9.28 0.88
CA ALA A 118 -2.85 -8.85 1.68
C ALA A 118 -3.28 -8.10 2.95
N TRP A 119 -4.37 -7.33 2.89
CA TRP A 119 -5.00 -6.72 4.06
C TRP A 119 -5.48 -7.76 5.06
N GLU A 120 -6.16 -8.82 4.60
CA GLU A 120 -6.62 -9.91 5.45
C GLU A 120 -5.44 -10.61 6.14
N ARG A 121 -4.37 -10.94 5.41
CA ARG A 121 -3.13 -11.48 6.01
C ARG A 121 -2.52 -10.56 7.06
N PHE A 122 -2.52 -9.26 6.81
CA PHE A 122 -2.01 -8.28 7.76
C PHE A 122 -2.88 -8.20 9.03
N ILE A 123 -4.21 -8.18 8.90
CA ILE A 123 -5.12 -8.23 10.05
C ILE A 123 -4.97 -9.54 10.82
N THR A 124 -4.82 -10.68 10.12
CA THR A 124 -4.53 -11.96 10.75
C THR A 124 -3.20 -11.94 11.49
N ALA A 125 -2.14 -11.37 10.92
CA ALA A 125 -0.84 -11.25 11.58
C ALA A 125 -0.90 -10.40 12.86
N LEU A 126 -1.63 -9.28 12.83
CA LEU A 126 -1.88 -8.45 14.01
C LEU A 126 -2.67 -9.20 15.10
N ASN A 127 -3.73 -9.92 14.72
CA ASN A 127 -4.57 -10.65 15.67
C ASN A 127 -3.87 -11.88 16.27
N ALA A 128 -3.12 -12.61 15.44
CA ALA A 128 -2.39 -13.80 15.85
C ALA A 128 -1.11 -13.47 16.63
N ARG A 129 -0.74 -12.18 16.74
CA ARG A 129 0.54 -11.72 17.28
C ARG A 129 1.71 -12.52 16.70
N ALA A 130 1.69 -12.69 15.37
CA ALA A 130 2.48 -13.70 14.68
C ALA A 130 4.01 -13.47 14.69
N PHE A 131 4.51 -12.53 15.48
CA PHE A 131 5.93 -12.28 15.72
C PHE A 131 6.34 -12.54 17.19
N ASP A 132 5.42 -13.02 18.04
CA ASP A 132 5.69 -13.50 19.40
C ASP A 132 6.21 -14.95 19.41
#